data_AF-A0A933KCH1-F1
#
_entry.id   AF-A0A933KCH1-F1
#
_cell.length_a   1.000
_cell.length_b   1.000
_cell.length_c   1.000
_cell.angle_alpha   90.00
_cell.angle_beta   90.00
_cell.angle_gamma   90.00
#
_symmetry.space_group_name_H-M   'P 1'
#
loop_
_entity.id
_entity.type
_entity.pdbx_description
1 polymer ?
#
loop_
_entity_poly.entity_id
_entity_poly.type
_entity_poly.pdbx_seq_one_letter_code
_entity_poly.pdbx_strand_id
1 'polypeptide(L)'
;MAEVVVLPDSDTARLTAYWGVGGRREVVGALVKSVRRFPGGGAIDVTRLLPPLPRRLVYTYPQISGIELSSANSKFNCCWTALNFFNASPDDRLADIETALRAIGTDYDPVGEPTRLGDLIVIKDEQGKLVHVAAYVADDIAFTKNGIDYTQPWILQRLPDMIGSYRVRYPAKPPLNVSFCRRRGLVNSL
;
A
#
# COMPACT_ATOMS: atom_id res chain seq x y z
N MET A 1 15.05 8.90 0.59
CA MET A 1 13.83 8.10 0.32
C MET A 1 14.23 6.64 0.15
N ALA A 2 13.31 5.69 0.29
CA ALA A 2 13.63 4.27 0.08
C ALA A 2 13.97 4.00 -1.40
N GLU A 3 14.97 3.17 -1.64
CA GLU A 3 15.48 2.87 -2.97
C GLU A 3 15.61 1.37 -3.19
N VAL A 4 15.39 0.93 -4.42
CA VAL A 4 15.68 -0.42 -4.89
C VAL A 4 17.02 -0.39 -5.62
N VAL A 5 18.02 -1.03 -5.05
CA VAL A 5 19.34 -1.17 -5.67
C VAL A 5 19.29 -2.24 -6.75
N VAL A 6 19.79 -1.89 -7.94
CA VAL A 6 19.87 -2.77 -9.11
C VAL A 6 21.33 -2.82 -9.57
N LEU A 7 22.02 -3.89 -9.23
CA LEU A 7 23.41 -4.16 -9.58
C LEU A 7 23.51 -4.93 -10.92
N PRO A 8 24.70 -4.97 -11.56
CA PRO A 8 24.93 -5.71 -12.80
C PRO A 8 24.58 -7.21 -12.72
N ASP A 9 24.65 -7.80 -11.54
CA ASP A 9 24.33 -9.21 -11.25
C ASP A 9 22.92 -9.42 -10.68
N SER A 10 22.14 -8.35 -10.47
CA SER A 10 20.79 -8.45 -9.91
C SER A 10 19.83 -9.24 -10.81
N ASP A 11 18.97 -10.02 -10.19
CA ASP A 11 17.90 -10.76 -10.87
C ASP A 11 16.78 -9.80 -11.32
N THR A 12 16.96 -9.27 -12.53
CA THR A 12 15.98 -8.35 -13.13
C THR A 12 14.62 -9.01 -13.37
N ALA A 13 14.56 -10.33 -13.57
CA ALA A 13 13.31 -11.02 -13.80
C ALA A 13 12.48 -11.06 -12.51
N ARG A 14 13.12 -11.37 -11.38
CA ARG A 14 12.50 -11.34 -10.05
C ARG A 14 12.09 -9.94 -9.63
N LEU A 15 12.95 -8.94 -9.83
CA LEU A 15 12.61 -7.53 -9.57
C LEU A 15 11.40 -7.07 -10.40
N THR A 16 11.38 -7.41 -11.69
CA THR A 16 10.25 -7.10 -12.57
C THR A 16 8.99 -7.86 -12.15
N ALA A 17 9.10 -9.11 -11.71
CA ALA A 17 7.96 -9.90 -11.28
C ALA A 17 7.33 -9.40 -9.98
N TYR A 18 8.15 -8.83 -9.09
CA TYR A 18 7.69 -8.22 -7.84
C TYR A 18 7.06 -6.85 -8.07
N TRP A 19 7.79 -5.94 -8.72
CA TRP A 19 7.37 -4.55 -8.89
C TRP A 19 6.40 -4.35 -10.06
N GLY A 20 6.38 -5.25 -11.03
CA GLY A 20 5.56 -5.17 -12.25
C GLY A 20 4.12 -5.67 -12.09
N VAL A 21 3.70 -5.99 -10.87
CA VAL A 21 2.33 -6.43 -10.55
C VAL A 21 1.30 -5.35 -10.93
N GLY A 22 0.11 -5.79 -11.35
CA GLY A 22 -0.99 -4.92 -11.78
C GLY A 22 -0.85 -4.43 -13.23
N GLY A 23 -0.33 -5.28 -14.12
CA GLY A 23 -0.16 -4.97 -15.55
C GLY A 23 1.00 -4.04 -15.88
N ARG A 24 2.03 -3.98 -15.02
CA ARG A 24 3.15 -3.03 -15.15
C ARG A 24 4.49 -3.68 -15.47
N ARG A 25 4.50 -4.98 -15.81
CA ARG A 25 5.73 -5.75 -16.06
C ARG A 25 6.61 -5.14 -17.14
N GLU A 26 6.03 -4.71 -18.25
CA GLU A 26 6.79 -4.13 -19.36
C GLU A 26 7.50 -2.84 -18.95
N VAL A 27 6.75 -1.88 -18.41
CA VAL A 27 7.28 -0.57 -17.99
C VAL A 27 8.32 -0.72 -16.87
N VAL A 28 8.02 -1.52 -15.85
CA VAL A 28 8.96 -1.79 -14.74
C VAL A 28 10.19 -2.54 -15.25
N GLY A 29 10.00 -3.53 -16.12
CA GLY A 29 11.09 -4.33 -16.68
C GLY A 29 12.03 -3.50 -17.53
N ALA A 30 11.51 -2.57 -18.33
CA ALA A 30 12.34 -1.62 -19.08
C ALA A 30 13.16 -0.72 -18.14
N LEU A 31 12.55 -0.20 -17.06
CA LEU A 31 13.23 0.63 -16.08
C LEU A 31 14.34 -0.14 -15.35
N VAL A 32 14.06 -1.35 -14.84
CA VAL A 32 15.04 -2.20 -14.15
C VAL A 32 16.20 -2.57 -15.07
N LYS A 33 15.91 -2.98 -16.32
CA LYS A 33 16.94 -3.32 -17.31
C LYS A 33 17.80 -2.11 -17.70
N SER A 34 17.20 -0.91 -17.76
CA SER A 34 17.92 0.34 -18.01
C SER A 34 18.95 0.60 -16.91
N VAL A 35 18.55 0.54 -15.64
CA VAL A 35 19.45 0.79 -14.50
C VAL A 35 20.55 -0.27 -14.39
N ARG A 36 20.25 -1.55 -14.67
CA ARG A 36 21.26 -2.62 -14.66
C ARG A 36 22.40 -2.41 -15.67
N ARG A 37 22.18 -1.70 -16.77
CA ARG A 37 23.19 -1.49 -17.83
C ARG A 37 24.32 -0.57 -17.44
N PHE A 38 24.17 0.21 -16.36
CA PHE A 38 25.26 1.05 -15.88
C PHE A 38 26.41 0.20 -15.32
N PRO A 39 27.69 0.54 -15.58
CA PRO A 39 28.85 -0.25 -15.14
C PRO A 39 28.98 -0.51 -13.62
N GLY A 40 28.23 0.19 -12.77
CA GLY A 40 28.11 -0.07 -11.33
C GLY A 40 26.68 -0.36 -10.86
N GLY A 41 25.75 -0.58 -11.80
CA GLY A 41 24.32 -0.58 -11.52
C GLY A 41 23.81 0.80 -11.13
N GLY A 42 22.74 0.84 -10.33
CA GLY A 42 22.18 2.07 -9.79
C GLY A 42 21.02 1.81 -8.84
N ALA A 43 20.31 2.88 -8.50
CA ALA A 43 19.18 2.84 -7.58
C ALA A 43 17.92 3.40 -8.24
N ILE A 44 16.76 2.80 -7.92
CA ILE A 44 15.45 3.29 -8.33
C ILE A 44 14.70 3.72 -7.08
N ASP A 45 14.32 4.98 -7.01
CA ASP A 45 13.42 5.48 -5.97
C ASP A 45 12.11 4.66 -5.96
N VAL A 46 11.74 4.11 -4.80
CA VAL A 46 10.55 3.24 -4.63
C VAL A 46 9.28 3.92 -5.14
N THR A 47 9.15 5.24 -5.04
CA THR A 47 7.98 5.99 -5.53
C THR A 47 7.77 5.82 -7.04
N ARG A 48 8.84 5.58 -7.81
CA ARG A 48 8.75 5.31 -9.27
C ARG A 48 8.23 3.90 -9.57
N LEU A 49 8.35 2.98 -8.62
CA LEU A 49 7.93 1.58 -8.74
C LEU A 49 6.52 1.35 -8.17
N LEU A 50 5.94 2.32 -7.48
CA LEU A 50 4.56 2.26 -7.00
C LEU A 50 3.55 2.20 -8.16
N PRO A 51 2.36 1.57 -7.96
CA PRO A 51 1.26 1.65 -8.93
C PRO A 51 0.79 3.09 -9.14
N PRO A 52 0.00 3.37 -10.21
CA PRO A 52 -0.34 4.73 -10.61
C PRO A 52 -0.98 5.57 -9.52
N LEU A 53 -1.92 5.01 -8.75
CA LEU A 53 -2.61 5.75 -7.70
C LEU A 53 -1.68 6.06 -6.50
N PRO A 54 -1.02 5.07 -5.84
CA PRO A 54 -0.07 5.35 -4.77
C PRO A 54 1.07 6.29 -5.20
N ARG A 55 1.58 6.16 -6.43
CA ARG A 55 2.62 7.04 -6.98
C ARG A 55 2.17 8.50 -7.07
N ARG A 56 0.90 8.76 -7.38
CA ARG A 56 0.33 10.12 -7.41
C ARG A 56 0.10 10.69 -6.02
N LEU A 57 -0.20 9.82 -5.04
CA LEU A 57 -0.64 10.24 -3.73
C LEU A 57 0.50 10.37 -2.72
N VAL A 58 1.56 9.55 -2.83
CA VAL A 58 2.67 9.54 -1.87
C VAL A 58 3.25 10.95 -1.66
N TYR A 59 3.36 11.34 -0.40
CA TYR A 59 3.79 12.66 0.07
C TYR A 59 2.91 13.84 -0.37
N THR A 60 1.65 13.59 -0.70
CA THR A 60 0.63 14.61 -0.93
C THR A 60 -0.43 14.57 0.17
N TYR A 61 -1.18 15.66 0.30
CA TYR A 61 -2.33 15.77 1.19
C TYR A 61 -3.62 15.66 0.37
N PRO A 62 -4.72 15.16 0.97
CA PRO A 62 -6.03 15.25 0.35
C PRO A 62 -6.32 16.70 -0.08
N GLN A 63 -6.64 16.90 -1.35
CA GLN A 63 -7.08 18.20 -1.81
C GLN A 63 -8.52 18.40 -1.35
N ILE A 64 -8.71 19.26 -0.36
CA ILE A 64 -10.02 19.61 0.16
C ILE A 64 -10.54 20.78 -0.66
N SER A 65 -11.65 20.57 -1.38
CA SER A 65 -12.39 21.66 -1.99
C SER A 65 -13.66 21.96 -1.17
N GLY A 66 -13.84 23.22 -0.75
CA GLY A 66 -15.11 23.71 -0.19
C GLY A 66 -15.72 22.83 0.92
N ILE A 67 -16.82 22.14 0.62
CA ILE A 67 -17.75 21.47 1.55
C ILE A 67 -17.13 20.26 2.29
N GLU A 68 -15.96 19.75 1.87
CA GLU A 68 -15.25 18.61 2.49
C GLU A 68 -14.29 19.00 3.63
N LEU A 69 -14.48 20.17 4.26
CA LEU A 69 -13.62 20.69 5.33
C LEU A 69 -13.62 19.88 6.64
N SER A 70 -14.42 18.81 6.74
CA SER A 70 -14.45 17.94 7.92
C SER A 70 -13.87 16.56 7.61
N SER A 71 -13.11 16.02 8.56
CA SER A 71 -12.60 14.64 8.49
C SER A 71 -13.72 13.59 8.39
N ALA A 72 -14.95 13.90 8.81
CA ALA A 72 -16.11 13.01 8.68
C ALA A 72 -16.57 12.84 7.21
N ASN A 73 -16.29 13.81 6.34
CA ASN A 73 -16.74 13.81 4.94
C ASN A 73 -15.64 13.41 3.95
N SER A 74 -14.42 13.15 4.43
CA SER A 74 -13.30 12.76 3.56
C SER A 74 -13.42 11.30 3.14
N LYS A 75 -13.67 11.07 1.85
CA LYS A 75 -13.58 9.72 1.26
C LYS A 75 -12.15 9.15 1.28
N PHE A 76 -11.14 9.99 1.48
CA PHE A 76 -9.74 9.62 1.45
C PHE A 76 -9.27 9.05 2.79
N ASN A 77 -9.79 7.88 3.15
CA ASN A 77 -9.42 7.16 4.37
C ASN A 77 -8.47 5.97 4.09
N CYS A 78 -8.08 5.27 5.15
CA CYS A 78 -7.19 4.11 5.06
C CYS A 78 -7.76 2.96 4.21
N CYS A 79 -9.07 2.69 4.31
CA CYS A 79 -9.74 1.65 3.51
C CYS A 79 -9.72 1.99 2.02
N TRP A 80 -10.19 3.19 1.67
CA TRP A 80 -10.16 3.68 0.29
C TRP A 80 -8.75 3.62 -0.30
N THR A 81 -7.75 4.02 0.49
CA THR A 81 -6.35 4.06 0.07
C THR A 81 -5.79 2.67 -0.21
N ALA A 82 -5.97 1.74 0.72
CA ALA A 82 -5.37 0.41 0.62
C ALA A 82 -6.08 -0.47 -0.42
N LEU A 83 -7.41 -0.41 -0.49
CA LEU A 83 -8.20 -1.24 -1.41
C LEU A 83 -8.12 -0.74 -2.86
N ASN A 84 -7.89 0.55 -3.07
CA ASN A 84 -7.63 1.11 -4.41
C ASN A 84 -6.17 1.04 -4.86
N PHE A 85 -5.27 0.39 -4.11
CA PHE A 85 -3.82 0.41 -4.37
C PHE A 85 -3.43 0.07 -5.82
N PHE A 86 -4.14 -0.88 -6.45
CA PHE A 86 -3.95 -1.27 -7.85
C PHE A 86 -5.06 -0.79 -8.80
N ASN A 87 -6.07 -0.08 -8.31
CA ASN A 87 -7.21 0.34 -9.13
C ASN A 87 -6.82 1.57 -9.95
N ALA A 88 -6.84 1.45 -11.28
CA ALA A 88 -6.58 2.57 -12.18
C ALA A 88 -7.63 3.68 -12.02
N SER A 89 -8.89 3.28 -11.85
CA SER A 89 -10.02 4.14 -11.46
C SER A 89 -10.41 3.78 -10.02
N PRO A 90 -10.18 4.65 -9.03
CA PRO A 90 -10.55 4.37 -7.65
C PRO A 90 -12.07 4.17 -7.49
N ASP A 91 -12.47 3.20 -6.68
CA ASP A 91 -13.84 2.99 -6.24
C ASP A 91 -14.06 3.70 -4.91
N ASP A 92 -14.81 4.79 -4.94
CA ASP A 92 -15.08 5.63 -3.77
C ASP A 92 -15.95 4.93 -2.72
N ARG A 93 -16.70 3.88 -3.10
CA ARG A 93 -17.48 3.10 -2.14
C ARG A 93 -16.59 2.37 -1.13
N LEU A 94 -15.32 2.13 -1.46
CA LEU A 94 -14.35 1.50 -0.55
C LEU A 94 -13.93 2.41 0.62
N ALA A 95 -14.39 3.67 0.64
CA ALA A 95 -14.30 4.52 1.83
C ALA A 95 -15.30 4.10 2.92
N ASP A 96 -16.42 3.49 2.55
CA ASP A 96 -17.39 2.95 3.50
C ASP A 96 -16.86 1.66 4.17
N ILE A 97 -17.01 1.57 5.49
CA ILE A 97 -16.41 0.52 6.30
C ILE A 97 -17.02 -0.85 6.01
N GLU A 98 -18.34 -0.91 5.79
CA GLU A 98 -19.03 -2.18 5.52
C GLU A 98 -18.66 -2.71 4.13
N THR A 99 -18.61 -1.80 3.15
CA THR A 99 -18.16 -2.10 1.79
C THR A 99 -16.71 -2.56 1.78
N ALA A 100 -15.83 -1.88 2.52
CA ALA A 100 -14.43 -2.26 2.65
C ALA A 100 -14.24 -3.64 3.29
N LEU A 101 -14.94 -3.93 4.39
CA LEU A 101 -14.90 -5.23 5.06
C LEU A 101 -15.40 -6.36 4.16
N ARG A 102 -16.48 -6.10 3.40
CA ARG A 102 -16.99 -7.05 2.41
C ARG A 102 -15.95 -7.33 1.33
N ALA A 103 -15.35 -6.29 0.75
CA ALA A 103 -14.31 -6.44 -0.26
C ALA A 103 -13.09 -7.22 0.26
N ILE A 104 -12.65 -6.96 1.50
CA ILE A 104 -11.57 -7.74 2.13
C ILE A 104 -11.96 -9.23 2.23
N GLY A 105 -13.20 -9.52 2.67
CA GLY A 105 -13.67 -10.91 2.82
C GLY A 105 -13.91 -11.66 1.51
N THR A 106 -14.28 -10.95 0.44
CA THR A 106 -14.60 -11.59 -0.86
C THR A 106 -13.43 -11.62 -1.83
N ASP A 107 -12.55 -10.63 -1.78
CA ASP A 107 -11.56 -10.40 -2.84
C ASP A 107 -10.14 -10.69 -2.38
N TYR A 108 -9.94 -11.01 -1.09
CA TYR A 108 -8.62 -11.27 -0.52
C TYR A 108 -8.57 -12.62 0.22
N ASP A 109 -7.42 -13.29 0.12
CA ASP A 109 -7.10 -14.50 0.87
C ASP A 109 -6.18 -14.18 2.05
N PRO A 110 -6.38 -14.78 3.23
CA PRO A 110 -5.47 -14.61 4.35
C PRO A 110 -4.09 -15.19 4.00
N VAL A 111 -3.03 -14.51 4.43
CA VAL A 111 -1.64 -14.96 4.29
C VAL A 111 -0.90 -14.81 5.61
N GLY A 112 0.08 -15.68 5.86
CA GLY A 112 0.86 -15.64 7.12
C GLY A 112 1.74 -14.39 7.24
N GLU A 113 2.27 -13.91 6.11
CA GLU A 113 3.16 -12.74 6.04
C GLU A 113 2.95 -11.97 4.73
N PRO A 114 3.13 -10.62 4.74
CA PRO A 114 3.04 -9.82 3.53
C PRO A 114 4.33 -9.99 2.73
N THR A 115 4.22 -10.62 1.56
CA THR A 115 5.39 -10.99 0.72
C THR A 115 5.25 -10.52 -0.72
N ARG A 116 4.13 -9.85 -1.06
CA ARG A 116 3.88 -9.31 -2.39
C ARG A 116 3.42 -7.86 -2.29
N LEU A 117 3.91 -7.03 -3.21
CA LEU A 117 3.47 -5.65 -3.38
C LEU A 117 1.93 -5.58 -3.37
N GLY A 118 1.38 -4.75 -2.47
CA GLY A 118 -0.03 -4.51 -2.28
C GLY A 118 -0.80 -5.58 -1.49
N ASP A 119 -0.12 -6.56 -0.88
CA ASP A 119 -0.72 -7.32 0.22
C ASP A 119 -1.24 -6.33 1.29
N LEU A 120 -2.41 -6.58 1.84
CA LEU A 120 -3.00 -5.74 2.89
C LEU A 120 -2.40 -6.09 4.23
N ILE A 121 -2.11 -5.05 5.01
CA ILE A 121 -1.85 -5.12 6.45
C ILE A 121 -3.13 -4.65 7.14
N VAL A 122 -3.80 -5.55 7.86
CA VAL A 122 -5.09 -5.30 8.50
C VAL A 122 -4.89 -5.29 10.01
N ILE A 123 -5.24 -4.18 10.65
CA ILE A 123 -5.17 -3.99 12.10
C ILE A 123 -6.59 -3.98 12.66
N LYS A 124 -6.87 -4.86 13.60
CA LYS A 124 -8.15 -4.97 14.29
C LYS A 124 -7.97 -4.82 15.80
N ASP A 125 -9.02 -4.36 16.47
CA ASP A 125 -9.09 -4.46 17.93
C ASP A 125 -9.48 -5.87 18.38
N GLU A 126 -9.65 -6.04 19.68
CA GLU A 126 -9.95 -7.32 20.33
C GLU A 126 -11.34 -7.84 19.98
N GLN A 127 -12.27 -6.93 19.68
CA GLN A 127 -13.62 -7.26 19.22
C GLN A 127 -13.64 -7.60 17.72
N GLY A 128 -12.48 -7.57 17.05
CA GLY A 128 -12.36 -7.84 15.62
C GLY A 128 -12.79 -6.67 14.73
N LYS A 129 -13.05 -5.49 15.30
CA LYS A 129 -13.40 -4.29 14.55
C LYS A 129 -12.15 -3.75 13.86
N LEU A 130 -12.32 -3.32 12.60
CA LEU A 130 -11.23 -2.75 11.83
C LEU A 130 -10.78 -1.41 12.42
N VAL A 131 -9.51 -1.33 12.78
CA VAL A 131 -8.84 -0.13 13.29
C VAL A 131 -8.08 0.57 12.16
N HIS A 132 -7.38 -0.21 11.34
CA HIS A 132 -6.60 0.34 10.22
C HIS A 132 -6.35 -0.70 9.12
N VAL A 133 -6.12 -0.20 7.91
CA VAL A 133 -5.62 -1.01 6.80
C VAL A 133 -4.60 -0.21 5.98
N ALA A 134 -3.53 -0.88 5.56
CA ALA A 134 -2.48 -0.31 4.72
C ALA A 134 -2.08 -1.32 3.64
N ALA A 135 -1.39 -0.84 2.60
CA ALA A 135 -0.84 -1.69 1.55
C ALA A 135 0.66 -1.91 1.76
N TYR A 136 1.10 -3.16 1.75
CA TYR A 136 2.50 -3.53 1.82
C TYR A 136 3.25 -3.13 0.56
N VAL A 137 4.49 -2.65 0.70
CA VAL A 137 5.32 -2.21 -0.44
C VAL A 137 6.48 -3.16 -0.66
N ALA A 138 7.42 -3.24 0.28
CA ALA A 138 8.59 -4.14 0.27
C ALA A 138 9.30 -4.08 1.63
N ASP A 139 10.05 -5.13 1.97
CA ASP A 139 10.74 -5.31 3.26
C ASP A 139 9.81 -5.08 4.45
N ASP A 140 9.92 -3.94 5.13
CA ASP A 140 9.05 -3.51 6.21
C ASP A 140 8.28 -2.22 5.88
N ILE A 141 8.18 -1.82 4.62
CA ILE A 141 7.54 -0.57 4.21
C ILE A 141 6.07 -0.79 3.86
N ALA A 142 5.20 0.07 4.40
CA ALA A 142 3.79 0.15 4.06
C ALA A 142 3.45 1.52 3.46
N PHE A 143 2.52 1.53 2.50
CA PHE A 143 1.85 2.72 2.00
C PHE A 143 0.53 2.93 2.75
N THR A 144 0.36 4.09 3.36
CA THR A 144 -0.74 4.37 4.28
C THR A 144 -1.21 5.82 4.22
N LYS A 145 -2.49 6.02 4.56
CA LYS A 145 -3.11 7.34 4.78
C LYS A 145 -3.20 7.72 6.27
N ASN A 146 -2.94 6.76 7.16
CA ASN A 146 -3.00 6.87 8.63
C ASN A 146 -4.36 7.32 9.21
N GLY A 147 -5.44 6.97 8.51
CA GLY A 147 -6.81 7.23 8.95
C GLY A 147 -7.53 8.13 7.95
N ILE A 148 -8.46 8.95 8.45
CA ILE A 148 -9.34 9.80 7.63
C ILE A 148 -8.95 11.29 7.67
N ASP A 149 -8.05 11.67 8.58
CA ASP A 149 -7.68 13.06 8.84
C ASP A 149 -7.02 13.70 7.61
N TYR A 150 -7.59 14.80 7.10
CA TYR A 150 -7.08 15.49 5.92
C TYR A 150 -5.72 16.15 6.15
N THR A 151 -5.35 16.41 7.41
CA THR A 151 -4.04 16.98 7.77
C THR A 151 -2.92 15.95 7.75
N GLN A 152 -3.24 14.69 7.44
CA GLN A 152 -2.24 13.64 7.30
C GLN A 152 -1.98 13.33 5.83
N PRO A 153 -0.73 13.33 5.37
CA PRO A 153 -0.41 12.96 4.01
C PRO A 153 -0.51 11.45 3.80
N TRP A 154 -0.59 11.02 2.55
CA TRP A 154 -0.21 9.65 2.21
C TRP A 154 1.31 9.49 2.32
N ILE A 155 1.78 8.44 2.98
CA ILE A 155 3.22 8.25 3.21
C ILE A 155 3.64 6.80 3.01
N LEU A 156 4.94 6.63 2.74
CA LEU A 156 5.65 5.38 2.99
C LEU A 156 6.15 5.41 4.44
N GLN A 157 5.77 4.40 5.22
CA GLN A 157 6.12 4.28 6.63
C GLN A 157 6.58 2.86 6.93
N ARG A 158 7.57 2.70 7.82
CA ARG A 158 7.93 1.37 8.30
C ARG A 158 6.79 0.76 9.10
N LEU A 159 6.57 -0.53 8.91
CA LEU A 159 5.51 -1.33 9.48
C LEU A 159 5.55 -1.32 11.01
N PRO A 160 6.72 -1.47 11.69
CA PRO A 160 6.80 -1.34 13.14
C PRO A 160 6.37 0.05 13.63
N ASP A 161 6.76 1.12 12.94
CA ASP A 161 6.42 2.49 13.31
C ASP A 161 4.92 2.76 13.10
N MET A 162 4.33 2.24 12.01
CA MET A 162 2.90 2.33 11.75
C MET A 162 2.10 1.57 12.79
N ILE A 163 2.43 0.30 13.06
CA ILE A 163 1.73 -0.49 14.08
C ILE A 163 1.89 0.17 15.46
N GLY A 164 3.08 0.68 15.77
CA GLY A 164 3.38 1.39 17.01
C GLY A 164 2.47 2.60 17.23
N SER A 165 2.25 3.44 16.21
CA SER A 165 1.38 4.61 16.34
C SER A 165 -0.08 4.22 16.63
N TYR A 166 -0.59 3.15 16.02
CA TYR A 166 -1.93 2.64 16.30
C TYR A 166 -2.05 2.03 17.69
N ARG A 167 -1.02 1.33 18.18
CA ARG A 167 -1.00 0.81 19.56
C ARG A 167 -1.06 1.91 20.60
N VAL A 168 -0.42 3.05 20.34
CA VAL A 168 -0.50 4.22 21.23
C VAL A 168 -1.87 4.88 21.16
N ARG A 169 -2.44 5.03 19.96
CA ARG A 169 -3.74 5.69 19.74
C ARG A 169 -4.93 4.86 20.23
N TYR A 170 -4.81 3.54 20.14
CA TYR A 170 -5.81 2.56 20.58
C TYR A 170 -5.16 1.63 21.61
N PRO A 171 -4.95 2.12 22.86
CA PRO A 171 -4.36 1.32 23.92
C PRO A 171 -5.35 0.23 24.35
N ALA A 172 -5.28 -0.91 23.67
CA ALA A 172 -6.11 -2.09 23.89
C ALA A 172 -5.43 -3.10 24.84
N LYS A 173 -6.22 -3.86 25.60
CA LYS A 173 -5.82 -5.00 26.43
C LYS A 173 -6.82 -6.17 26.23
N PRO A 174 -6.55 -7.17 25.36
CA PRO A 174 -5.29 -7.49 24.67
C PRO A 174 -4.80 -6.55 23.53
N PRO A 175 -3.53 -6.73 23.07
CA PRO A 175 -2.96 -5.94 21.98
C PRO A 175 -3.75 -6.07 20.66
N LEU A 176 -3.69 -5.01 19.83
CA LEU A 176 -4.26 -5.01 18.48
C LEU A 176 -3.79 -6.24 17.67
N ASN A 177 -4.75 -6.88 17.00
CA ASN A 177 -4.49 -7.99 16.11
C ASN A 177 -4.00 -7.44 14.75
N VAL A 178 -2.86 -7.95 14.28
CA VAL A 178 -2.33 -7.62 12.95
C VAL A 178 -2.39 -8.89 12.11
N SER A 179 -3.04 -8.78 10.95
CA SER A 179 -3.19 -9.87 9.99
C SER A 179 -2.88 -9.38 8.58
N PHE A 180 -2.63 -10.32 7.67
CA PHE A 180 -2.26 -10.00 6.29
C PHE A 180 -3.19 -10.67 5.31
N CYS A 181 -3.53 -9.98 4.22
CA CYS A 181 -4.42 -10.51 3.20
C CYS A 181 -3.89 -10.20 1.80
N ARG A 182 -4.13 -11.08 0.83
CA ARG A 182 -3.64 -10.96 -0.54
C ARG A 182 -4.78 -10.93 -1.54
N ARG A 183 -4.76 -9.97 -2.46
CA ARG A 183 -5.82 -9.85 -3.47
C ARG A 183 -5.84 -11.07 -4.40
N ARG A 184 -7.02 -11.65 -4.57
CA ARG A 184 -7.32 -12.74 -5.50
C ARG A 184 -7.18 -12.26 -6.94
N GLY A 185 -6.72 -13.14 -7.82
CA GLY A 185 -6.69 -12.88 -9.26
C GLY A 185 -5.77 -11.74 -9.70
N LEU A 186 -4.95 -11.18 -8.80
CA LEU A 186 -3.96 -10.18 -9.15
C LEU A 186 -2.74 -10.89 -9.79
N VAL A 187 -2.94 -11.32 -11.05
CA VAL A 187 -1.91 -11.95 -11.85
C VAL A 187 -1.00 -10.90 -12.48
N ASN A 188 0.26 -11.29 -12.57
CA ASN A 188 1.22 -10.72 -13.49
C ASN A 188 0.73 -11.05 -14.90
N SER A 189 -0.01 -10.15 -15.56
CA SER A 189 -0.29 -10.29 -16.99
C SER A 189 1.05 -10.49 -17.69
N LEU A 190 1.21 -11.65 -18.34
CA LEU A 190 2.43 -12.10 -19.01
C LEU A 190 2.80 -11.17 -20.16
#